data_AF-A0A382BBP8-F1
#
_entry.id   AF-A0A382BBP8-F1
#
_cell.length_a   1.000
_cell.length_b   1.000
_cell.length_c   1.000
_cell.angle_alpha   90.00
_cell.angle_beta   90.00
_cell.angle_gamma   90.00
#
_symmetry.space_group_name_H-M   'P 1'
#
loop_
_entity.id
_entity.type
_entity.pdbx_description
1 polymer ?
#
loop_
_entity_poly.entity_id
_entity_poly.type
_entity_poly.pdbx_seq_one_letter_code
_entity_poly.pdbx_strand_id
1 'polypeptide(L)'
;MARKRQYQASAFYNWFDGLRYFERGKDQAVVVPCEENDEIAEELVEFADCIRGDRVPEMGGATKSLVVIRAGVLSVEEGRRVEVVEVL
;
A
#
# COMPACT_ATOMS: atom_id res chain seq x y z
N MET A 1 -7.35 -14.48 -27.03
CA MET A 1 -7.00 -15.00 -25.69
C MET A 1 -5.99 -14.06 -25.05
N ALA A 2 -6.36 -13.37 -23.97
CA ALA A 2 -5.43 -12.47 -23.27
C ALA A 2 -4.42 -13.30 -22.47
N ARG A 3 -3.13 -13.11 -22.75
CA ARG A 3 -2.03 -13.73 -22.01
C ARG A 3 -2.06 -13.18 -20.58
N LYS A 4 -2.50 -13.98 -19.60
CA LYS A 4 -2.38 -13.63 -18.17
C LYS A 4 -0.92 -13.27 -17.91
N ARG A 5 -0.64 -12.03 -17.50
CA ARG A 5 0.66 -11.67 -16.92
C ARG A 5 0.86 -12.60 -15.72
N GLN A 6 1.84 -13.49 -15.82
CA GLN A 6 2.19 -14.36 -14.72
C GLN A 6 3.20 -13.59 -13.86
N TYR A 7 2.87 -13.35 -12.59
CA TYR A 7 3.76 -12.68 -11.66
C TYR A 7 4.99 -13.55 -11.42
N GLN A 8 6.17 -12.95 -11.52
CA GLN A 8 7.46 -13.64 -11.31
C GLN A 8 7.85 -13.69 -9.83
N ALA A 9 7.26 -12.83 -9.00
CA ALA A 9 7.50 -12.79 -7.57
C ALA A 9 6.28 -12.27 -6.79
N SER A 10 6.26 -12.53 -5.48
CA SER A 10 5.29 -11.96 -4.53
C SER A 10 6.02 -11.45 -3.29
N ALA A 11 5.71 -10.21 -2.90
CA ALA A 11 6.29 -9.59 -1.71
C ALA A 11 5.32 -9.64 -0.53
N PHE A 12 5.86 -9.70 0.67
CA PHE A 12 5.11 -9.66 1.92
C PHE A 12 5.97 -9.02 3.01
N TYR A 13 5.32 -8.43 3.99
CA TYR A 13 5.95 -7.81 5.15
C TYR A 13 5.37 -8.39 6.43
N ASN A 14 6.20 -8.58 7.45
CA ASN A 14 5.75 -8.74 8.81
C ASN A 14 6.71 -8.04 9.78
N TRP A 15 6.24 -7.78 11.00
CA TRP A 15 6.99 -7.03 12.00
C TRP A 15 8.27 -7.72 12.50
N PHE A 16 8.33 -9.04 12.45
CA PHE A 16 9.45 -9.82 12.98
C PHE A 16 10.57 -10.04 11.94
N ASP A 17 10.19 -10.15 10.68
CA ASP A 17 11.05 -10.62 9.59
C ASP A 17 11.34 -9.56 8.53
N GLY A 18 10.67 -8.40 8.59
CA GLY A 18 10.78 -7.31 7.64
C GLY A 18 10.15 -7.61 6.28
N LEU A 19 10.53 -6.81 5.28
CA LEU A 19 10.08 -6.96 3.90
C LEU A 19 10.83 -8.12 3.22
N ARG A 20 10.08 -9.03 2.62
CA ARG A 20 10.62 -10.18 1.88
C ARG A 20 9.86 -10.41 0.60
N TYR A 21 10.47 -11.13 -0.34
CA TYR A 21 9.77 -11.63 -1.52
C TYR A 21 10.13 -13.08 -1.85
N PHE A 22 9.20 -13.79 -2.46
CA PHE A 22 9.42 -15.10 -3.06
C PHE A 22 9.46 -14.98 -4.58
N GLU A 23 10.49 -15.52 -5.20
CA GLU A 23 10.50 -15.72 -6.65
C GLU A 23 9.79 -17.02 -7.01
N ARG A 24 9.10 -17.02 -8.15
CA ARG A 24 8.37 -18.18 -8.63
C ARG A 24 9.32 -19.35 -8.87
N GLY A 25 9.04 -20.48 -8.21
CA GLY A 25 9.85 -21.70 -8.32
C GLY A 25 11.03 -21.77 -7.34
N LYS A 26 11.21 -20.74 -6.51
CA LYS A 26 12.10 -20.79 -5.34
C LYS A 26 11.28 -21.06 -4.09
N ASP A 27 11.87 -21.80 -3.17
CA ASP A 27 11.32 -22.15 -1.86
C ASP A 27 11.84 -21.25 -0.73
N GLN A 28 12.83 -20.41 -1.02
CA GLN A 28 13.43 -19.48 -0.07
C GLN A 28 12.98 -18.03 -0.34
N ALA A 29 12.63 -17.33 0.75
CA ALA A 29 12.34 -15.91 0.73
C ALA A 29 13.64 -15.10 0.62
N VAL A 30 13.64 -14.07 -0.21
CA VAL A 30 14.72 -13.08 -0.29
C VAL A 30 14.39 -11.90 0.61
N VAL A 31 15.33 -11.55 1.50
CA VAL A 31 15.21 -10.39 2.39
C VAL A 31 15.47 -9.11 1.60
N VAL A 32 14.61 -8.12 1.77
CA VAL A 32 14.86 -6.76 1.30
C VAL A 32 15.43 -5.96 2.48
N PRO A 33 16.69 -5.51 2.42
CA PRO A 33 17.23 -4.68 3.48
C PRO A 33 16.48 -3.35 3.51
N CYS A 34 15.91 -3.02 4.66
CA CYS A 34 15.26 -1.74 4.95
C CYS A 34 16.06 -1.07 6.07
N GLU A 35 16.34 0.21 5.91
CA GLU A 35 16.89 1.03 6.99
C GLU A 35 15.78 1.27 8.02
N GLU A 36 16.13 1.20 9.31
CA GLU A 36 15.21 1.51 10.39
C GLU A 36 15.03 3.04 10.47
N ASN A 37 13.79 3.49 10.58
CA ASN A 37 13.42 4.89 10.67
C ASN A 37 12.36 5.14 11.75
N ASP A 38 12.27 6.38 12.20
CA ASP A 38 11.16 6.85 13.06
C ASP A 38 10.08 7.43 12.16
N GLU A 39 9.09 6.59 11.80
CA GLU A 39 8.08 6.96 10.80
C GLU A 39 7.22 8.14 11.27
N ILE A 40 7.00 8.29 12.59
CA ILE A 40 6.22 9.41 13.13
C ILE A 40 7.03 10.70 13.02
N ALA A 41 8.31 10.68 13.39
CA ALA A 41 9.16 11.86 13.28
C ALA A 41 9.33 12.31 11.83
N GLU A 42 9.48 11.37 10.89
CA GLU A 42 9.61 11.68 9.46
C GLU A 42 8.36 12.37 8.90
N GLU A 43 7.17 11.86 9.20
CA GLU A 43 5.91 12.47 8.76
C GLU A 43 5.69 13.88 9.35
N LEU A 44 6.13 14.10 10.60
CA LEU A 44 6.08 15.45 11.21
C LEU A 44 7.07 16.42 10.57
N VAL A 45 8.25 15.95 10.19
CA VAL A 45 9.24 16.74 9.44
C VAL A 45 8.68 17.08 8.05
N GLU A 46 8.14 16.11 7.33
CA GLU A 46 7.49 16.33 6.04
C GLU A 46 6.36 17.37 6.15
N PHE A 47 5.51 17.23 7.17
CA PHE A 47 4.44 18.18 7.40
C PHE A 47 4.96 19.62 7.56
N ALA A 48 6.05 19.79 8.33
CA ALA A 48 6.69 21.09 8.50
C ALA A 48 7.29 21.63 7.19
N ASP A 49 7.90 20.78 6.37
CA ASP A 49 8.47 21.16 5.08
C ASP A 49 7.38 21.53 4.05
N CYS A 50 6.24 20.86 4.08
CA CYS A 50 5.07 21.22 3.29
C CYS A 50 4.54 22.61 3.65
N ILE A 51 4.51 22.96 4.94
CA ILE A 51 4.10 24.29 5.41
C ILE A 51 5.06 25.37 4.90
N ARG A 52 6.37 25.07 4.87
CA ARG A 52 7.40 25.99 4.36
C ARG A 52 7.37 26.14 2.84
N GLY A 53 6.69 25.22 2.14
CA GLY A 53 6.67 25.16 0.67
C GLY A 53 7.89 24.46 0.08
N ASP A 54 8.68 23.77 0.91
CA ASP A 54 9.88 23.04 0.51
C ASP A 54 9.53 21.64 -0.04
N ARG A 55 8.30 21.15 0.26
CA ARG A 55 7.81 19.83 -0.14
C ARG A 55 6.32 19.83 -0.48
N VAL A 56 5.87 18.82 -1.23
CA VAL A 56 4.46 18.50 -1.46
C VAL A 56 4.13 17.24 -0.64
N PRO A 57 2.99 17.18 0.06
CA PRO A 57 2.67 16.04 0.89
C PRO A 57 2.57 14.75 0.08
N GLU A 58 3.22 13.69 0.56
CA GLU A 58 3.16 12.33 0.03
C GLU A 58 1.73 11.80 0.10
N MET A 59 1.10 12.02 1.25
CA MET A 59 -0.29 11.67 1.50
C MET A 59 -1.17 12.91 1.42
N GLY A 60 -2.06 12.93 0.43
CA GLY A 60 -3.16 13.90 0.39
C GLY A 60 -4.21 13.61 1.49
N GLY A 61 -5.41 14.17 1.35
CA GLY A 61 -6.51 13.86 2.27
C GLY A 61 -6.87 12.37 2.32
N ALA A 62 -7.27 11.88 3.50
CA ALA A 62 -7.58 10.47 3.75
C ALA A 62 -8.84 9.94 3.03
N THR A 63 -9.58 10.80 2.32
CA THR A 63 -10.87 10.48 1.69
C THR A 63 -10.79 9.30 0.74
N LYS A 64 -9.72 9.20 -0.09
CA LYS A 64 -9.58 8.10 -1.05
C LYS A 64 -9.47 6.74 -0.37
N SER A 65 -8.72 6.66 0.73
CA SER A 65 -8.58 5.43 1.52
C SER A 65 -9.91 5.02 2.14
N LEU A 66 -10.68 6.00 2.64
CA LEU A 66 -12.01 5.75 3.19
C LEU A 66 -13.00 5.21 2.14
N VAL A 67 -12.94 5.72 0.91
CA VAL A 67 -13.79 5.26 -0.19
C VAL A 67 -13.53 3.79 -0.51
N VAL A 68 -12.28 3.34 -0.46
CA VAL A 68 -11.94 1.91 -0.65
C VAL A 68 -12.54 1.04 0.46
N ILE A 69 -12.44 1.47 1.72
CA ILE A 69 -13.05 0.75 2.85
C ILE A 69 -14.57 0.65 2.65
N ARG A 70 -15.22 1.77 2.29
CA ARG A 70 -16.66 1.82 2.06
C ARG A 70 -17.10 0.94 0.88
N ALA A 71 -16.34 0.91 -0.21
CA ALA A 71 -16.59 0.00 -1.33
C ALA A 71 -16.52 -1.47 -0.90
N GLY A 72 -15.58 -1.83 -0.01
CA GLY A 72 -15.49 -3.16 0.56
C GLY A 72 -16.71 -3.55 1.40
N VAL A 73 -17.20 -2.64 2.25
CA VAL A 73 -18.43 -2.86 3.03
C VAL A 73 -19.64 -3.07 2.12
N LEU A 74 -19.85 -2.19 1.15
CA LEU A 74 -20.97 -2.30 0.19
C LEU A 74 -20.89 -3.58 -0.64
N SER A 75 -19.68 -4.01 -1.01
CA SER A 75 -19.49 -5.25 -1.76
C SER A 75 -19.99 -6.48 -0.99
N VAL A 76 -19.78 -6.50 0.33
CA VAL A 76 -20.27 -7.58 1.21
C VAL A 76 -21.78 -7.49 1.36
N GLU A 77 -22.33 -6.30 1.62
CA GLU A 77 -23.77 -6.08 1.82
C GLU A 77 -24.59 -6.44 0.57
N GLU A 78 -24.09 -6.09 -0.62
CA GLU A 78 -24.80 -6.32 -1.88
C GLU A 78 -24.44 -7.65 -2.56
N GLY A 79 -23.45 -8.39 -2.04
CA GLY A 79 -23.00 -9.66 -2.61
C GLY A 79 -22.46 -9.54 -4.03
N ARG A 80 -21.93 -8.37 -4.42
CA ARG A 80 -21.38 -8.11 -5.76
C ARG A 80 -20.09 -7.32 -5.71
N ARG A 81 -19.37 -7.29 -6.83
CA ARG A 81 -18.26 -6.36 -7.03
C ARG A 81 -18.79 -4.92 -7.08
N VAL A 82 -18.13 -4.03 -6.33
CA VAL A 82 -18.35 -2.58 -6.34
C VAL A 82 -17.06 -1.90 -6.78
N GLU A 83 -17.12 -1.05 -7.80
CA GLU A 83 -15.99 -0.21 -8.21
C GLU A 83 -15.86 0.98 -7.26
N VAL A 84 -14.63 1.37 -6.91
CA VAL A 84 -14.34 2.51 -6.03
C VAL A 84 -14.99 3.81 -6.52
N VAL A 85 -15.11 3.98 -7.84
CA VAL A 85 -15.75 5.16 -8.46
C VAL A 85 -17.26 5.25 -8.22
N GLU A 86 -17.93 4.16 -7.83
CA GLU A 86 -19.35 4.17 -7.44
C GLU A 86 -19.58 4.82 -6.07
N VAL A 87 -18.51 5.00 -5.28
CA VAL A 87 -18.56 5.39 -3.86
C VAL A 87 -18.04 6.81 -3.62
N LEU A 88 -17.38 7.40 -4.62
CA LEU A 88 -16.93 8.81 -4.65
C LEU A 88 -18.12 9.77 -4.68
#